data_AF-A0A3D1DKV3-F1
#
_entry.id   AF-A0A3D1DKV3-F1
#
_cell.length_a   1.000
_cell.length_b   1.000
_cell.length_c   1.000
_cell.angle_alpha   90.00
_cell.angle_beta   90.00
_cell.angle_gamma   90.00
#
_symmetry.space_group_name_H-M   'P 1'
#
loop_
_entity.id
_entity.type
_entity.pdbx_description
1 polymer ?
#
loop_
_entity_poly.entity_id
_entity_poly.type
_entity_poly.pdbx_seq_one_letter_code
_entity_poly.pdbx_strand_id
1 'polypeptide(L)' 'MKSVILASISVSAIVGVVAVLDMAMGLIGQMGMAPFGGQTTMDIMFVIAAVLIGFMGWESVKEQK' A
#
# COMPACT_ATOMS: atom_id res chain seq x y z
N MET A 1 2.64 6.18 -21.21
CA MET A 1 3.12 5.22 -20.19
C MET A 1 3.19 5.87 -18.80
N LYS A 2 3.78 7.06 -18.67
CA LYS A 2 3.79 7.87 -17.44
C LYS A 2 2.46 7.93 -16.67
N SER A 3 1.33 8.16 -17.35
CA SER A 3 0.01 8.21 -16.69
C SER A 3 -0.40 6.89 -16.04
N VAL A 4 -0.03 5.76 -16.64
CA VAL A 4 -0.31 4.41 -16.09
C VAL A 4 0.55 4.17 -14.85
N ILE A 5 1.83 4.55 -14.90
CA ILE A 5 2.73 4.41 -13.75
C ILE A 5 2.25 5.27 -12.58
N LEU A 6 1.84 6.51 -12.84
CA LEU A 6 1.26 7.40 -11.83
C LEU A 6 -0.02 6.81 -11.22
N ALA A 7 -0.88 6.18 -12.03
CA ALA A 7 -2.08 5.50 -11.54
C ALA A 7 -1.72 4.28 -10.66
N SER A 8 -0.70 3.50 -11.03
CA SER A 8 -0.24 2.38 -10.21
C SER A 8 0.32 2.83 -8.87
N ILE A 9 1.12 3.90 -8.85
CA ILE A 9 1.66 4.49 -7.60
C ILE A 9 0.53 5.01 -6.72
N SER A 10 -0.48 5.66 -7.30
CA SER A 10 -1.60 6.20 -6.51
C SER A 10 -2.45 5.09 -5.89
N VAL A 11 -2.75 4.03 -6.65
CA VAL A 11 -3.46 2.86 -6.12
C VAL A 11 -2.63 2.17 -5.04
N SER A 12 -1.32 1.97 -5.24
CA SER A 12 -0.47 1.34 -4.23
C SER A 12 -0.36 2.17 -2.95
N ALA A 13 -0.33 3.50 -3.07
CA ALA A 13 -0.33 4.39 -1.91
C ALA A 13 -1.63 4.25 -1.09
N ILE A 14 -2.79 4.17 -1.74
CA ILE A 14 -4.08 3.94 -1.05
C ILE A 14 -4.05 2.58 -0.34
N VAL A 15 -3.60 1.52 -1.01
CA VAL A 15 -3.49 0.18 -0.40
C VAL A 15 -2.54 0.19 0.80
N GLY A 16 -1.40 0.89 0.71
CA GLY A 16 -0.47 1.04 1.82
C GLY A 16 -1.09 1.72 3.04
N VAL A 17 -1.87 2.80 2.82
CA VAL A 17 -2.60 3.48 3.90
C VAL A 17 -3.65 2.56 4.53
N VAL A 18 -4.42 1.85 3.71
CA VAL A 18 -5.44 0.90 4.20
C VAL A 18 -4.79 -0.23 5.00
N ALA A 19 -3.65 -0.77 4.58
CA ALA A 19 -2.93 -1.80 5.31
C ALA A 19 -2.39 -1.32 6.67
N VAL A 20 -1.89 -0.08 6.76
CA VAL A 20 -1.48 0.50 8.04
C VAL A 20 -2.67 0.65 8.99
N LEU A 21 -3.81 1.11 8.47
CA LEU A 21 -5.04 1.23 9.26
C LEU A 21 -5.58 -0.14 9.68
N ASP A 22 -5.51 -1.14 8.80
CA ASP A 22 -5.91 -2.52 9.09
C ASP A 22 -5.09 -3.10 10.24
N MET A 23 -3.76 -2.96 10.16
CA MET A 23 -2.85 -3.39 11.21
C MET A 23 -3.16 -2.69 12.54
N ALA A 24 -3.40 -1.37 12.51
CA ALA A 24 -3.78 -0.62 13.71
C ALA A 24 -5.10 -1.14 14.32
N MET A 25 -6.11 -1.43 13.48
CA MET A 25 -7.38 -1.99 13.90
C MET A 25 -7.25 -3.42 14.45
N GLY A 26 -6.40 -4.25 13.84
CA GLY A 26 -6.06 -5.58 14.33
C GLY A 26 -5.41 -5.54 15.72
N LEU A 27 -4.47 -4.61 15.93
CA LEU A 27 -3.76 -4.44 17.20
C LEU A 27 -4.67 -3.96 18.36
N ILE A 28 -5.69 -3.16 18.07
CA ILE A 28 -6.68 -2.72 19.08
C ILE A 28 -7.84 -3.73 19.26
N GLY A 29 -7.80 -4.89 18.60
CA GLY A 29 -8.78 -5.96 18.73
C GLY A 29 -10.07 -5.79 17.91
N GLN A 30 -10.11 -4.83 16.98
CA GLN A 30 -11.30 -4.49 16.19
C GLN A 30 -11.31 -5.20 14.82
N MET A 31 -11.05 -6.51 14.80
CA MET A 31 -10.89 -7.28 13.55
C MET A 31 -12.15 -7.30 12.66
N GLY A 32 -13.34 -7.18 13.24
CA GLY A 32 -14.60 -7.17 12.48
C GLY A 32 -14.79 -5.94 11.59
N MET A 33 -14.01 -4.88 11.79
CA MET A 33 -14.03 -3.66 10.98
C MET A 33 -12.75 -3.48 10.13
N ALA A 34 -11.80 -4.40 10.28
CA ALA A 34 -10.51 -4.35 9.61
C ALA A 34 -10.68 -4.83 8.15
N PRO A 35 -10.41 -3.99 7.13
CA PRO A 35 -10.50 -4.31 5.70
C PRO A 35 -9.89 -5.65 5.25
N PHE A 36 -8.78 -6.06 5.86
CA PHE A 36 -8.03 -7.29 5.59
C PHE A 36 -8.07 -8.28 6.77
N GLY A 37 -8.98 -8.05 7.72
CA GLY A 37 -9.20 -8.94 8.86
C GLY A 37 -8.23 -8.78 10.02
N GLY A 38 -7.40 -7.72 10.03
CA GLY A 38 -6.45 -7.44 11.11
C GLY A 38 -5.27 -8.43 11.15
N GLN A 39 -4.97 -9.08 10.02
CA GLN A 39 -3.90 -10.06 9.94
C GLN A 39 -2.55 -9.36 9.74
N THR A 40 -1.85 -9.12 10.84
CA THR A 40 -0.60 -8.34 10.87
C THR A 40 0.43 -8.76 9.81
N THR A 41 0.58 -10.07 9.55
CA THR A 41 1.51 -10.57 8.53
C THR A 41 1.15 -10.08 7.13
N MET A 42 -0.14 -10.09 6.76
CA MET A 42 -0.60 -9.60 5.45
C MET A 42 -0.46 -8.08 5.34
N ASP A 43 -0.77 -7.36 6.41
CA ASP A 43 -0.66 -5.90 6.44
C ASP A 43 0.78 -5.44 6.19
N ILE A 44 1.74 -6.09 6.87
CA ILE A 44 3.17 -5.82 6.67
C ILE A 44 3.57 -6.06 5.21
N MET A 45 3.10 -7.16 4.61
CA MET A 45 3.40 -7.46 3.20
C MET A 45 2.82 -6.40 2.26
N PHE A 46 1.60 -5.91 2.50
CA PHE A 46 1.01 -4.84 1.71
C PHE A 46 1.74 -3.51 1.87
N VAL A 47 2.19 -3.17 3.07
CA VAL A 47 2.99 -1.96 3.31
C VAL A 47 4.31 -2.03 2.57
N ILE A 48 5.03 -3.16 2.66
CA ILE A 48 6.29 -3.36 1.94
C ILE A 48 6.06 -3.27 0.43
N ALA A 49 5.03 -3.94 -0.09
CA ALA A 49 4.69 -3.89 -1.51
C ALA A 49 4.36 -2.46 -1.98
N ALA A 50 3.59 -1.70 -1.18
CA ALA A 50 3.24 -0.32 -1.49
C ALA A 50 4.49 0.59 -1.58
N VAL A 51 5.44 0.41 -0.67
CA VAL A 51 6.72 1.13 -0.68
C VAL A 51 7.55 0.77 -1.92
N LEU A 52 7.66 -0.52 -2.24
CA LEU A 52 8.42 -0.99 -3.42
C LEU A 52 7.80 -0.46 -4.72
N ILE A 53 6.48 -0.54 -4.88
CA ILE A 53 5.78 -0.03 -6.07
C ILE A 53 5.95 1.50 -6.17
N GLY A 54 5.85 2.22 -5.06
CA GLY A 54 6.05 3.67 -5.03
C GLY A 54 7.47 4.05 -5.46
N PHE A 55 8.49 3.35 -4.94
CA PHE A 55 9.89 3.59 -5.27
C PHE A 55 10.18 3.30 -6.75
N MET A 56 9.88 2.09 -7.22
CA MET A 56 10.14 1.67 -8.61
C MET A 56 9.35 2.53 -9.61
N GLY A 57 8.10 2.85 -9.28
CA GLY A 57 7.27 3.72 -10.10
C GLY A 57 7.83 5.14 -10.20
N TRP A 58 8.33 5.69 -9.09
CA TRP A 58 8.94 7.01 -9.07
C TRP A 58 10.21 7.09 -9.92
N GLU A 59 11.08 6.08 -9.84
CA GLU A 59 12.26 5.96 -10.71
C GLU A 59 11.85 5.91 -12.18
N SER A 60 10.89 5.07 -12.54
CA SER A 60 10.37 4.96 -13.90
C SER A 60 9.76 6.27 -14.43
N VAL A 61 9.10 7.06 -13.57
CA VAL A 61 8.56 8.38 -13.93
C VAL A 61 9.66 9.41 -14.12
N LYS A 62 10.75 9.34 -13.34
CA LYS A 62 11.93 10.21 -13.48
C LYS A 62 12.68 9.93 -14.78
N GLU A 63 12.83 8.68 -15.18
CA GLU A 63 13.49 8.29 -16.44
C GLU A 63 12.71 8.75 -17.68
N GLN A 64 11.39 8.93 -17.56
CA GLN A 64 10.52 9.43 -18.63
C GLN A 64 10.39 10.97 -18.67
N LYS A 65 11.19 11.71 -17.88
CA LYS A 65 11.33 13.17 -18.00
C LYS A 65 12.38 13.52 -19.03
#